data_AF-X8H5N4-F1
#
_entry.id   AF-X8H5N4-F1
#
_cell.length_a   1.000
_cell.length_b   1.000
_cell.length_c   1.000
_cell.angle_alpha   90.00
_cell.angle_beta   90.00
_cell.angle_gamma   90.00
#
_symmetry.space_group_name_H-M   'P 1'
#
loop_
_entity.id
_entity.type
_entity.pdbx_description
1 polymer ?
#
loop_
_entity_poly.entity_id
_entity_poly.type
_entity_poly.pdbx_seq_one_letter_code
_entity_poly.pdbx_strand_id
1 'polypeptide(L)'
;MIKDKNKGVDIMKTKIIKRAYKFRIYPTLEQISFFAKSFGCVRKVHNLMLDDRKKAYEEYKSTGIKTKYPTPAKYKEEYPYLKEVD
;
A
#
# COMPACT_ATOMS: atom_id res chain seq x y z
N MET A 1 -33.11 -54.59 -5.40
CA MET A 1 -32.19 -53.85 -4.51
C MET A 1 -31.02 -53.37 -5.35
N ILE A 2 -31.14 -52.22 -6.03
CA ILE A 2 -30.79 -50.87 -5.58
C ILE A 2 -29.26 -50.67 -5.41
N LYS A 3 -28.70 -50.11 -6.50
CA LYS A 3 -27.67 -49.08 -6.63
C LYS A 3 -26.24 -49.43 -6.20
N ASP A 4 -25.41 -49.63 -7.22
CA ASP A 4 -23.96 -49.48 -7.18
C ASP A 4 -23.58 -48.23 -6.39
N LYS A 5 -22.96 -48.47 -5.23
CA LYS A 5 -22.48 -47.42 -4.33
C LYS A 5 -21.30 -46.74 -5.01
N ASN A 6 -21.55 -45.52 -5.47
CA ASN A 6 -20.59 -44.43 -5.66
C ASN A 6 -19.13 -44.91 -5.78
N LYS A 7 -18.69 -45.16 -7.03
CA LYS A 7 -17.29 -44.99 -7.39
C LYS A 7 -16.95 -43.55 -7.02
N GLY A 8 -16.32 -43.38 -5.86
CA GLY A 8 -15.80 -42.11 -5.39
C GLY A 8 -14.89 -41.58 -6.46
N VAL A 9 -15.34 -40.53 -7.14
CA VAL A 9 -14.51 -39.72 -8.01
C VAL A 9 -13.43 -39.17 -7.09
N ASP A 10 -12.22 -39.70 -7.24
CA ASP A 10 -11.03 -39.19 -6.57
C ASP A 10 -10.79 -37.78 -7.13
N ILE A 11 -11.33 -36.79 -6.43
CA ILE A 11 -11.16 -35.37 -6.76
C ILE A 11 -9.66 -35.12 -6.58
N MET A 12 -8.92 -35.14 -7.69
CA MET A 12 -7.49 -34.86 -7.74
C MET A 12 -7.17 -33.66 -6.85
N LYS A 13 -6.60 -33.90 -5.67
CA LYS A 13 -6.15 -32.84 -4.78
C LYS A 13 -5.04 -32.06 -5.48
N THR A 14 -5.39 -30.92 -6.06
CA THR A 14 -4.43 -30.06 -6.75
C THR A 14 -3.40 -29.56 -5.75
N LYS A 15 -2.14 -29.97 -5.94
CA LYS A 15 -1.01 -29.51 -5.13
C LYS A 15 -0.82 -28.00 -5.36
N ILE A 16 -0.95 -27.20 -4.30
CA ILE A 16 -0.68 -25.76 -4.36
C ILE A 16 0.85 -25.58 -4.50
N ILE A 17 1.29 -25.15 -5.68
CA ILE A 17 2.71 -24.84 -5.96
C ILE A 17 2.92 -23.35 -5.74
N LYS A 18 3.78 -22.98 -4.77
CA LYS A 18 4.22 -21.60 -4.58
C LYS A 18 5.31 -21.29 -5.61
N ARG A 19 5.07 -20.30 -6.48
CA ARG A 19 6.04 -19.81 -7.46
C ARG A 19 6.50 -18.41 -7.07
N ALA A 20 7.79 -18.14 -7.21
CA ALA A 20 8.36 -16.80 -7.11
C ALA A 20 9.00 -16.44 -8.46
N TYR A 21 8.88 -15.19 -8.85
CA TYR A 21 9.43 -14.68 -10.10
C TYR A 21 10.37 -13.51 -9.81
N LYS A 22 11.48 -13.45 -10.55
CA LYS A 22 12.45 -12.37 -10.50
C LYS A 22 12.52 -11.73 -11.88
N PHE A 23 12.22 -10.44 -11.96
CA PHE A 23 12.26 -9.68 -13.19
C PHE A 23 13.20 -8.49 -13.07
N ARG A 24 13.82 -8.10 -14.19
CA ARG A 24 14.53 -6.84 -14.34
C ARG A 24 13.70 -5.96 -15.27
N ILE A 25 13.38 -4.76 -14.80
CA ILE A 25 12.56 -3.79 -15.54
C ILE A 25 13.50 -2.81 -16.23
N TYR A 26 13.24 -2.52 -17.51
CA TYR A 26 13.94 -1.49 -18.29
C TYR A 26 12.91 -0.44 -18.72
N PRO A 27 12.65 0.56 -17.86
CA PRO A 27 11.59 1.52 -18.11
C PRO A 27 11.93 2.50 -19.23
N THR A 28 10.91 2.94 -19.97
CA THR A 28 11.01 4.08 -20.89
C THR A 28 11.19 5.40 -20.11
N LEU A 29 11.56 6.48 -20.79
CA LEU A 29 11.73 7.80 -20.16
C LEU A 29 10.44 8.27 -19.44
N GLU A 30 9.28 8.03 -20.06
CA GLU A 30 7.98 8.34 -19.46
C GLU A 30 7.73 7.53 -18.19
N GLN A 31 8.04 6.22 -18.21
CA GLN A 31 7.90 5.35 -17.05
C GLN A 31 8.85 5.74 -15.91
N ILE A 32 10.09 6.15 -16.23
CA ILE A 32 11.04 6.66 -15.22
C ILE A 32 10.45 7.89 -14.52
N SER A 33 9.94 8.85 -15.30
CA SER A 33 9.29 10.05 -14.76
C SER A 33 8.09 9.70 -13.89
N PHE A 34 7.23 8.80 -14.37
CA PHE A 34 6.07 8.29 -13.64
C PHE A 34 6.46 7.64 -12.31
N PHE A 35 7.49 6.79 -12.29
CA PHE A 35 7.98 6.17 -11.06
C PHE A 35 8.58 7.19 -10.09
N ALA A 36 9.37 8.14 -10.60
CA ALA A 36 9.95 9.19 -9.78
C ALA A 36 8.87 10.05 -9.11
N LYS A 37 7.84 10.46 -9.87
CA LYS A 37 6.67 11.18 -9.33
C LYS A 37 5.93 10.33 -8.30
N SER A 38 5.59 9.10 -8.64
CA SER A 38 4.82 8.20 -7.77
C SER A 38 5.52 7.92 -6.45
N PHE A 39 6.76 7.40 -6.50
CA PHE A 39 7.52 7.07 -5.30
C PHE A 39 7.92 8.31 -4.51
N GLY A 40 8.22 9.43 -5.20
CA GLY A 40 8.51 10.72 -4.57
C GLY A 40 7.33 11.25 -3.77
N CYS A 41 6.13 11.25 -4.36
CA CYS A 41 4.90 11.71 -3.69
C CYS A 41 4.57 10.84 -2.48
N VAL A 42 4.63 9.50 -2.61
CA VAL A 42 4.42 8.58 -1.49
C VAL A 42 5.41 8.84 -0.34
N ARG A 43 6.71 8.99 -0.67
CA ARG A 43 7.76 9.24 0.32
C ARG A 43 7.53 10.57 1.06
N LYS A 44 7.14 11.62 0.32
CA LYS A 44 6.85 12.95 0.89
C LYS A 44 5.66 12.92 1.83
N VAL A 45 4.51 12.37 1.39
CA VAL A 45 3.30 12.26 2.24
C VAL A 45 3.60 11.46 3.50
N HIS A 46 4.30 10.33 3.39
CA HIS A 46 4.72 9.55 4.56
C HIS A 46 5.56 10.38 5.54
N ASN A 47 6.54 11.14 5.05
CA ASN A 47 7.37 12.01 5.89
C ASN A 47 6.56 13.08 6.60
N LEU A 48 5.65 13.76 5.90
CA LEU A 48 4.79 14.79 6.49
C LEU A 48 3.90 14.20 7.59
N MET A 49 3.27 13.06 7.33
CA MET A 49 2.44 12.37 8.33
C MET A 49 3.25 11.88 9.52
N LEU A 50 4.49 11.41 9.29
CA LEU A 50 5.36 10.99 10.37
C LEU A 50 5.77 12.18 11.25
N ASP A 51 6.06 13.32 10.65
CA ASP A 51 6.39 14.56 11.37
C ASP A 51 5.21 15.06 12.21
N ASP A 52 4.00 15.11 11.62
CA ASP A 52 2.78 15.49 12.33
C ASP A 52 2.49 14.52 13.51
N ARG A 53 2.74 13.23 13.33
CA ARG A 53 2.62 12.24 14.42
C ARG A 53 3.63 12.47 15.55
N LYS A 54 4.86 12.85 15.24
CA LYS A 54 5.88 13.16 16.25
C LYS A 54 5.48 14.40 17.06
N LYS A 55 5.04 15.47 16.39
CA LYS A 55 4.55 16.69 17.05
C LYS A 55 3.37 16.41 17.96
N ALA A 56 2.36 15.69 17.44
CA ALA A 56 1.20 15.27 18.21
C ALA A 56 1.57 14.44 19.46
N TYR A 57 2.60 13.60 19.37
CA TYR A 57 3.09 12.82 20.51
C TYR A 57 3.75 13.69 21.58
N GLU A 58 4.60 14.64 21.20
CA GLU A 58 5.23 15.56 22.15
C GLU A 58 4.19 16.46 22.84
N GLU A 59 3.19 16.95 22.10
CA GLU A 59 2.05 17.69 22.64
C GLU A 59 1.25 16.83 23.63
N TYR A 60 0.93 15.58 23.26
CA TYR A 60 0.24 14.64 24.15
C TYR A 60 1.04 14.37 25.43
N LYS A 61 2.36 14.22 25.34
CA LYS A 61 3.22 13.96 26.50
C LYS A 61 3.18 15.13 27.49
N SER A 62 3.05 16.36 27.00
CA SER A 62 2.97 17.56 27.84
C SER A 62 1.56 17.83 28.41
N THR A 63 0.50 17.54 27.65
CA THR A 63 -0.88 17.94 27.97
C THR A 63 -1.80 16.78 28.38
N GLY A 64 -1.46 15.54 28.03
CA GLY A 64 -2.34 14.37 28.15
C GLY A 64 -3.48 14.31 27.11
N ILE A 65 -3.59 15.30 26.21
CA ILE A 65 -4.70 15.40 25.25
C ILE A 65 -4.32 14.71 23.93
N LYS A 66 -5.13 13.73 23.51
CA LYS A 66 -4.91 13.04 22.24
C LYS A 66 -5.50 13.85 21.08
N THR A 67 -4.65 14.20 20.12
CA THR A 67 -5.05 14.86 18.87
C THR A 67 -5.33 13.84 17.76
N LYS A 68 -6.25 14.19 16.86
CA LYS A 68 -6.59 13.35 15.71
C LYS A 68 -5.52 13.51 14.62
N TYR A 69 -5.07 12.39 14.06
CA TYR A 69 -4.08 12.44 12.99
C TYR A 69 -4.67 13.00 11.69
N PRO A 70 -3.87 13.79 10.95
CA PRO A 70 -4.27 14.36 9.68
C PRO A 70 -4.38 13.30 8.59
N THR A 71 -5.27 13.52 7.63
CA THR A 71 -5.37 12.70 6.42
C THR A 71 -4.41 13.24 5.34
N PRO A 72 -3.98 12.40 4.38
CA PRO A 72 -3.14 12.85 3.26
C PRO A 72 -3.71 14.03 2.47
N ALA A 73 -5.04 14.19 2.45
CA ALA A 73 -5.72 15.29 1.77
C ALA A 73 -5.28 16.67 2.29
N LYS A 74 -4.92 16.78 3.58
CA LYS A 74 -4.43 18.03 4.20
C LYS A 74 -3.25 18.64 3.43
N TYR A 75 -2.35 17.82 2.89
CA TYR A 75 -1.12 18.29 2.26
C TYR A 75 -1.30 18.67 0.79
N LYS A 76 -2.45 18.34 0.17
CA LYS A 76 -2.70 18.59 -1.27
C LYS A 76 -2.94 20.07 -1.58
N GLU A 77 -3.21 20.89 -0.57
CA GLU A 77 -3.31 22.35 -0.72
C GLU A 77 -1.91 22.98 -0.83
N GLU A 78 -0.99 22.59 0.06
CA GLU A 78 0.40 23.08 0.09
C GLU A 78 1.25 22.49 -1.04
N TYR A 79 0.96 21.25 -1.45
CA TYR A 79 1.69 20.53 -2.49
C TYR A 79 0.74 20.06 -3.60
N PRO A 80 0.37 20.93 -4.56
CA PRO A 80 -0.61 20.60 -5.61
C PRO A 80 -0.23 19.41 -6.49
N TYR A 81 1.06 19.19 -6.72
CA TYR A 81 1.57 18.05 -7.51
C TYR A 81 1.23 16.69 -6.88
N LEU A 82 0.87 16.63 -5.59
CA LEU A 82 0.37 15.41 -4.96
C LEU A 82 -0.96 14.96 -5.54
N LYS A 83 -1.70 15.83 -6.25
CA LYS A 83 -2.93 15.48 -6.98
C LYS A 83 -2.66 14.83 -8.33
N GLU A 84 -1.46 14.99 -8.89
CA GLU A 84 -1.12 14.41 -10.20
C GLU A 84 -0.96 12.88 -10.17
N VAL A 85 -0.75 12.32 -8.98
CA VAL A 85 -0.48 10.89 -8.77
C VAL A 85 -1.67 10.18 -8.12
N ASP A 86 -2.61 10.93 -7.54
CA ASP A 86 -3.74 10.41 -6.76
C ASP A 86 -4.89 9.90 -7.62
#